data_AF-A0AAE1KQN4-F1
#
_entry.id   AF-A0AAE1KQN4-F1
#
_cell.length_a   1.000
_cell.length_b   1.000
_cell.length_c   1.000
_cell.angle_alpha   90.00
_cell.angle_beta   90.00
_cell.angle_gamma   90.00
#
_symmetry.space_group_name_H-M   'P 1'
#
loop_
_entity.id
_entity.type
_entity.pdbx_description
1 polymer ?
#
loop_
_entity_poly.entity_id
_entity_poly.type
_entity_poly.pdbx_seq_one_letter_code
_entity_poly.pdbx_strand_id
1 'polypeptide(L)'
;MPRGMPEVIATKQKFYRVSNFPNVIGLIDGRFQAGEFGGAHLLGDSGYPLEENLMTPFMQPGNHSEVNYNNSHKRTRVIVEQTFGLWKSRFRCIHKSGGNLCYTPQKCAKIVSATMLLHNYCIRRRIPLIGVDHGDEDPYNVDDPDDPDPQHEGIRNVPAGQAKRQRIVQEHF
;
A
#
# COMPACT_ATOMS: atom_id res chain seq x y z
N MET A 1 -4.76 -13.13 -6.00
CA MET A 1 -4.13 -13.57 -4.74
C MET A 1 -3.20 -14.74 -5.04
N PRO A 2 -2.02 -14.80 -4.42
CA PRO A 2 -1.17 -15.98 -4.53
C PRO A 2 -1.92 -17.22 -4.03
N ARG A 3 -1.95 -18.28 -4.82
CA ARG A 3 -2.73 -19.51 -4.57
C ARG A 3 -1.92 -20.64 -3.91
N GLY A 4 -0.63 -20.41 -3.68
CA GLY A 4 0.25 -21.36 -3.01
C GLY A 4 1.60 -20.74 -2.64
N MET A 5 2.38 -21.45 -1.81
CA MET A 5 3.70 -21.03 -1.30
C MET A 5 4.65 -20.48 -2.39
N PRO A 6 4.78 -21.07 -3.59
CA PRO A 6 5.64 -20.53 -4.63
C PRO A 6 5.21 -19.12 -5.11
N GLU A 7 3.91 -18.89 -5.25
CA GLU A 7 3.38 -17.59 -5.66
C GLU A 7 3.52 -16.55 -4.53
N VAL A 8 3.45 -16.97 -3.26
CA VAL A 8 3.71 -16.11 -2.10
C VAL A 8 5.18 -15.66 -2.10
N ILE A 9 6.12 -16.58 -2.28
CA ILE A 9 7.55 -16.27 -2.35
C ILE A 9 7.84 -15.31 -3.51
N ALA A 10 7.29 -15.60 -4.69
CA ALA A 10 7.46 -14.75 -5.86
C ALA A 10 6.89 -13.34 -5.64
N THR A 11 5.74 -13.23 -4.96
CA THR A 11 5.14 -11.94 -4.59
C THR A 11 6.04 -11.16 -3.64
N LYS A 12 6.53 -11.79 -2.57
CA LYS A 12 7.45 -11.17 -1.62
C LYS A 12 8.73 -10.64 -2.30
N GLN A 13 9.31 -11.45 -3.19
CA GLN A 13 10.51 -11.05 -3.94
C GLN A 13 10.25 -9.87 -4.88
N LYS A 14 9.07 -9.79 -5.50
CA LYS A 14 8.70 -8.64 -6.35
C LYS A 14 8.64 -7.35 -5.54
N PHE A 15 7.99 -7.37 -4.36
CA PHE A 15 7.96 -6.21 -3.48
C PHE A 15 9.37 -5.83 -2.99
N TYR A 16 10.17 -6.82 -2.57
CA TYR A 16 11.53 -6.56 -2.11
C TYR A 16 12.41 -5.88 -3.17
N ARG A 17 12.36 -6.34 -4.42
CA ARG A 17 13.15 -5.74 -5.52
C ARG A 17 12.81 -4.29 -5.81
N VAL A 18 11.61 -3.88 -5.44
CA VAL A 18 11.06 -2.57 -5.77
C VAL A 18 11.41 -1.54 -4.70
N SER A 19 11.28 -1.91 -3.43
CA SER A 19 11.40 -0.96 -2.32
C SER A 19 12.48 -1.32 -1.31
N ASN A 20 13.12 -2.48 -1.43
CA ASN A 20 13.98 -3.10 -0.41
C ASN A 20 13.26 -3.42 0.90
N PHE A 21 11.92 -3.49 0.90
CA PHE A 21 11.16 -3.85 2.09
C PHE A 21 10.89 -5.37 2.12
N PRO A 22 11.38 -6.11 3.13
CA PRO A 22 11.31 -7.56 3.15
C PRO A 22 9.88 -8.06 3.45
N ASN A 23 9.53 -9.22 2.89
CA ASN A 23 8.35 -10.00 3.29
C ASN A 23 6.97 -9.29 3.20
N VAL A 24 6.86 -8.23 2.41
CA VAL A 24 5.59 -7.54 2.14
C VAL A 24 4.68 -8.40 1.26
N ILE A 25 3.37 -8.40 1.58
CA ILE A 25 2.33 -8.97 0.74
C ILE A 25 1.16 -7.98 0.57
N GLY A 26 0.58 -7.93 -0.63
CA GLY A 26 -0.68 -7.22 -0.87
C GLY A 26 -1.87 -8.18 -0.78
N LEU A 27 -2.88 -7.83 0.03
CA LEU A 27 -4.09 -8.63 0.22
C LEU A 27 -5.34 -7.79 -0.05
N ILE A 28 -6.27 -8.31 -0.86
CA ILE A 28 -7.53 -7.66 -1.22
C ILE A 28 -8.75 -8.32 -0.55
N ASP A 29 -8.63 -9.57 -0.08
CA ASP A 29 -9.76 -10.40 0.40
C ASP A 29 -9.82 -10.50 1.93
N GLY A 30 -9.07 -9.67 2.66
CA GLY A 30 -9.09 -9.63 4.14
C GLY A 30 -8.62 -10.90 4.86
N ARG A 31 -8.27 -11.97 4.15
CA ARG A 31 -7.77 -13.24 4.70
C ARG A 31 -6.29 -13.18 5.06
N PHE A 32 -5.89 -12.24 5.90
CA PHE A 32 -4.56 -12.29 6.48
C PHE A 32 -4.62 -12.89 7.87
N GLN A 33 -4.26 -14.17 8.01
CA GLN A 33 -3.98 -14.73 9.33
C GLN A 33 -2.48 -14.89 9.57
N ALA A 34 -2.08 -14.70 10.83
CA ALA A 34 -0.71 -14.92 11.27
C ALA A 34 -0.24 -16.32 10.85
N GLY A 35 0.91 -16.40 10.17
CA GLY A 35 1.50 -17.67 9.75
C GLY A 35 1.05 -18.20 8.39
N GLU A 36 -0.09 -17.77 7.83
CA GLU A 36 -0.58 -18.27 6.52
C GLU A 36 0.37 -17.98 5.36
N PHE A 37 1.12 -16.89 5.45
CA PHE A 37 2.03 -16.44 4.39
C PHE A 37 3.50 -16.51 4.80
N GLY A 38 3.87 -17.44 5.69
CA GLY A 38 5.26 -17.70 6.08
C GLY A 38 5.97 -16.46 6.61
N GLY A 39 5.40 -15.82 7.65
CA GLY A 39 5.99 -14.64 8.29
C GLY A 39 5.86 -13.33 7.51
N ALA A 40 5.01 -13.28 6.48
CA ALA A 40 4.70 -12.03 5.78
C ALA A 40 4.12 -10.96 6.72
N HIS A 41 4.01 -9.74 6.22
CA HIS A 41 3.31 -8.66 6.89
C HIS A 41 2.75 -7.66 5.88
N LEU A 42 1.74 -6.92 6.32
CA LEU A 42 1.17 -5.79 5.60
C LEU A 42 1.97 -4.52 5.93
N LEU A 43 1.95 -3.55 5.01
CA LEU A 43 2.40 -2.19 5.28
C LEU A 43 1.18 -1.29 5.51
N GLY A 44 1.17 -0.59 6.63
CA GLY A 44 0.18 0.43 6.97
C GLY A 44 0.81 1.81 6.99
N ASP A 45 -0.01 2.84 6.82
CA ASP A 45 0.39 4.21 7.09
C ASP A 45 0.54 4.48 8.60
N SER A 46 0.94 5.71 8.92
CA SER A 46 1.11 6.22 10.29
C SER A 46 -0.17 6.20 11.13
N GLY A 47 -1.33 6.21 10.49
CA GLY A 47 -2.65 6.19 11.14
C GLY A 47 -3.10 4.78 11.58
N TYR A 48 -2.38 3.73 11.21
CA TYR A 48 -2.65 2.36 11.68
C TYR A 48 -1.85 1.98 12.94
N PRO A 49 -2.39 1.08 13.79
CA PRO A 49 -1.61 0.47 14.85
C PRO A 49 -0.47 -0.39 14.32
N LEU A 50 0.69 -0.30 14.98
CA LEU A 50 1.76 -1.24 14.77
C LEU A 50 1.39 -2.59 15.40
N GLU A 51 1.26 -3.61 14.57
CA GLU A 51 0.93 -4.97 14.97
C GLU A 51 1.98 -5.96 14.46
N GLU A 52 1.96 -7.21 14.94
CA GLU A 52 2.86 -8.25 14.41
C GLU A 52 2.66 -8.47 12.90
N ASN A 53 1.47 -8.18 12.39
CA ASN A 53 1.06 -8.43 11.02
C ASN A 53 0.97 -7.16 10.17
N LEU A 54 1.17 -5.98 10.76
CA LEU A 54 1.01 -4.67 10.12
C LEU A 54 2.15 -3.74 10.53
N MET A 55 3.05 -3.45 9.60
CA MET A 55 4.23 -2.62 9.81
C MET A 55 3.96 -1.17 9.37
N THR A 56 4.21 -0.24 10.30
CA THR A 56 4.02 1.20 10.10
C THR A 56 5.35 1.95 10.21
N PRO A 57 5.47 3.16 9.62
CA PRO A 57 6.68 3.97 9.71
C PRO A 57 7.02 4.38 11.15
N PHE A 58 8.28 4.71 11.40
CA PHE A 58 8.67 5.40 12.63
C PHE A 58 8.24 6.85 12.56
N MET A 59 7.51 7.33 13.57
CA MET A 59 7.10 8.75 13.65
C MET A 59 8.30 9.66 13.89
N GLN A 60 9.25 9.20 14.70
CA GLN A 60 10.48 9.90 15.03
C GLN A 60 11.63 8.89 14.92
N PRO A 61 12.26 8.75 13.73
CA PRO A 61 13.38 7.85 13.56
C PRO A 61 14.60 8.39 14.33
N GLY A 62 15.16 7.57 15.22
CA GLY A 62 16.27 7.95 16.10
C GLY A 62 17.66 7.59 15.55
N ASN A 63 17.73 6.79 14.49
CA ASN A 63 19.00 6.36 13.89
C ASN A 63 18.89 6.17 12.36
N HIS A 64 20.03 5.97 11.70
CA HIS A 64 20.09 5.87 10.24
C HIS A 64 19.34 4.64 9.67
N SER A 65 19.36 3.50 10.37
CA SER A 65 18.62 2.30 9.96
C SER A 65 17.10 2.52 10.00
N GLU A 66 16.59 3.23 11.01
CA GLU A 66 15.17 3.62 11.08
C GLU A 66 14.78 4.60 9.97
N VAL A 67 15.68 5.54 9.59
CA VAL A 67 15.49 6.42 8.43
C VAL A 67 15.44 5.60 7.13
N ASN A 68 16.34 4.63 6.96
CA ASN A 68 16.36 3.77 5.77
C ASN A 68 15.13 2.87 5.67
N TYR A 69 14.64 2.37 6.80
CA TYR A 69 13.36 1.67 6.90
C TYR A 69 12.20 2.57 6.44
N ASN A 70 12.10 3.80 6.94
CA ASN A 70 11.06 4.74 6.51
C ASN A 70 11.16 5.06 5.01
N ASN A 71 12.36 5.28 4.49
CA ASN A 71 12.59 5.50 3.06
C ASN A 71 12.12 4.32 2.20
N SER A 72 12.38 3.09 2.65
CA SER A 72 11.90 1.86 2.00
C SER A 72 10.38 1.72 2.09
N HIS A 73 9.80 2.05 3.24
CA HIS A 73 8.35 2.06 3.46
C HIS A 73 7.67 3.03 2.47
N LYS A 74 8.15 4.28 2.42
CA LYS A 74 7.67 5.34 1.51
C LYS A 74 7.77 4.91 0.05
N ARG A 75 8.91 4.35 -0.40
CA ARG A 75 9.06 3.82 -1.77
C ARG A 75 8.02 2.75 -2.11
N THR A 76 7.69 1.87 -1.16
CA THR A 76 6.65 0.86 -1.37
C THR A 76 5.28 1.49 -1.59
N ARG A 77 4.95 2.51 -0.79
CA ARG A 77 3.66 3.22 -0.85
C ARG A 77 3.49 4.05 -2.11
N VAL A 78 4.53 4.77 -2.55
CA VAL A 78 4.49 5.59 -3.77
C VAL A 78 4.00 4.79 -4.98
N ILE A 79 4.36 3.51 -5.07
CA ILE A 79 3.95 2.66 -6.20
C ILE A 79 2.49 2.26 -6.11
N VAL A 80 2.00 2.02 -4.90
CA VAL A 80 0.58 1.77 -4.64
C VAL A 80 -0.23 3.02 -5.00
N GLU A 81 0.23 4.19 -4.58
CA GLU A 81 -0.40 5.49 -4.86
C GLU A 81 -0.41 5.80 -6.35
N GLN A 82 0.72 5.64 -7.05
CA GLN A 82 0.81 5.77 -8.51
C GLN A 82 -0.15 4.81 -9.23
N THR A 83 -0.24 3.55 -8.76
CA THR A 83 -1.17 2.57 -9.33
C THR A 83 -2.61 3.03 -9.19
N PHE A 84 -3.00 3.52 -8.01
CA PHE A 84 -4.33 4.06 -7.78
C PHE A 84 -4.59 5.35 -8.58
N GLY A 85 -3.60 6.22 -8.73
CA GLY A 85 -3.69 7.42 -9.56
C GLY A 85 -3.99 7.09 -11.02
N LEU A 86 -3.21 6.17 -11.61
CA LEU A 86 -3.43 5.70 -12.98
C LEU A 86 -4.78 4.98 -13.15
N TRP A 87 -5.22 4.22 -12.14
CA TRP A 87 -6.53 3.56 -12.15
C TRP A 87 -7.69 4.56 -12.12
N LYS A 88 -7.65 5.54 -11.20
CA LYS A 88 -8.65 6.62 -11.10
C LYS A 88 -8.67 7.50 -12.35
N SER A 89 -7.50 7.80 -12.91
CA SER A 89 -7.38 8.54 -14.17
C SER A 89 -8.05 7.81 -15.33
N ARG A 90 -7.84 6.49 -15.45
CA ARG A 90 -8.48 5.66 -16.48
C ARG A 90 -10.00 5.59 -16.33
N PHE A 91 -10.49 5.47 -15.09
CA PHE A 91 -11.91 5.33 -14.79
C PHE A 91 -12.37 6.52 -13.97
N ARG A 92 -12.65 7.64 -14.66
CA ARG A 92 -13.04 8.91 -14.03
C ARG A 92 -14.25 8.78 -13.10
N CYS A 93 -15.13 7.79 -13.27
CA CYS A 93 -16.21 7.49 -12.33
C CYS A 93 -15.75 7.09 -10.91
N ILE A 94 -14.48 6.75 -10.72
CA ILE A 94 -13.83 6.52 -9.42
C ILE A 94 -13.10 7.77 -8.93
N HIS A 95 -12.80 8.71 -9.83
CA HIS A 95 -12.11 9.95 -9.50
C HIS A 95 -13.09 11.01 -9.01
N LYS A 96 -12.69 11.84 -8.04
CA LYS A 96 -13.51 12.93 -7.49
C LYS A 96 -14.10 13.86 -8.57
N SER A 97 -13.35 14.12 -9.64
CA SER A 97 -13.78 14.99 -10.74
C SER A 97 -14.74 14.33 -11.74
N GLY A 98 -14.93 13.00 -11.69
CA GLY A 98 -15.99 12.32 -12.45
C GLY A 98 -17.31 12.20 -11.67
N GLY A 99 -17.41 12.85 -10.51
CA GLY A 99 -18.58 12.80 -9.63
C GLY A 99 -18.55 11.63 -8.64
N ASN A 100 -19.61 11.54 -7.84
CA ASN A 100 -19.77 10.48 -6.84
C ASN A 100 -20.55 9.29 -7.42
N LEU A 101 -20.21 8.08 -6.98
CA LEU A 101 -21.02 6.89 -7.26
C LEU A 101 -22.31 6.94 -6.44
N CYS A 102 -23.37 7.49 -7.01
CA CYS A 102 -24.71 7.58 -6.40
C CYS A 102 -25.46 6.24 -6.48
N TYR A 103 -24.85 5.16 -5.96
CA TYR A 103 -25.43 3.83 -5.91
C TYR A 103 -25.36 3.25 -4.49
N THR A 104 -26.03 2.12 -4.28
CA THR A 104 -25.89 1.38 -3.02
C THR A 104 -24.44 0.95 -2.80
N PRO A 105 -23.95 0.85 -1.55
CA PRO A 105 -22.58 0.44 -1.26
C PRO A 105 -22.16 -0.87 -1.95
N GLN A 106 -23.09 -1.83 -2.05
CA GLN A 106 -22.86 -3.12 -2.73
C GLN A 106 -22.63 -2.92 -4.24
N LYS A 107 -23.36 -2.00 -4.88
CA LYS A 107 -23.18 -1.69 -6.29
C LYS A 107 -21.89 -0.88 -6.50
N CYS A 108 -21.54 0.03 -5.61
CA CYS A 108 -20.25 0.74 -5.63
C CYS A 108 -19.08 -0.25 -5.54
N ALA A 109 -19.12 -1.21 -4.63
CA ALA A 109 -18.09 -2.25 -4.49
C ALA A 109 -17.93 -3.08 -5.78
N LYS A 110 -19.03 -3.44 -6.45
CA LYS A 110 -19.01 -4.12 -7.75
C LYS A 110 -18.39 -3.26 -8.84
N ILE A 111 -18.72 -1.97 -8.90
CA ILE A 111 -18.15 -1.03 -9.87
C ILE A 111 -16.63 -0.91 -9.65
N VAL A 112 -16.20 -0.69 -8.40
CA VAL A 112 -14.78 -0.63 -8.02
C VAL A 112 -14.04 -1.90 -8.43
N SER A 113 -14.60 -3.07 -8.12
CA SER A 113 -13.99 -4.36 -8.47
C SER A 113 -13.90 -4.54 -10.00
N ALA A 114 -14.95 -4.19 -10.74
CA ALA A 114 -14.97 -4.28 -12.19
C ALA A 114 -13.94 -3.36 -12.84
N THR A 115 -13.80 -2.12 -12.37
CA THR A 115 -12.81 -1.18 -12.92
C THR A 115 -11.38 -1.61 -12.60
N MET A 116 -11.11 -2.20 -11.42
CA MET A 116 -9.80 -2.78 -11.11
C MET A 116 -9.45 -3.94 -12.05
N LEU A 117 -10.41 -4.84 -12.31
CA LEU A 117 -10.22 -5.95 -13.26
C LEU A 117 -9.94 -5.44 -14.67
N LEU A 118 -10.72 -4.46 -15.14
CA LEU A 118 -10.53 -3.84 -16.45
C LEU A 118 -9.20 -3.08 -16.55
N HIS A 119 -8.78 -2.39 -15.48
CA HIS A 119 -7.48 -1.72 -15.42
C HIS A 119 -6.33 -2.70 -15.64
N ASN A 120 -6.35 -3.81 -14.89
CA ASN A 120 -5.36 -4.87 -15.02
C ASN A 120 -5.39 -5.52 -16.41
N TYR A 121 -6.57 -5.65 -17.01
CA TYR A 121 -6.71 -6.11 -18.39
C TYR A 121 -6.03 -5.15 -19.38
N CYS A 122 -6.28 -3.84 -19.25
CA CYS A 122 -5.67 -2.80 -20.07
C CYS A 122 -4.13 -2.80 -19.95
N ILE A 123 -3.59 -2.91 -18.73
CA ILE A 123 -2.13 -3.03 -18.51
C ILE A 123 -1.58 -4.24 -19.27
N ARG A 124 -2.20 -5.41 -19.11
CA ARG A 124 -1.73 -6.65 -19.75
C ARG A 124 -1.79 -6.57 -21.28
N ARG A 125 -2.77 -5.85 -21.83
CA ARG A 125 -2.93 -5.62 -23.26
C ARG A 125 -2.16 -4.41 -23.78
N ARG A 126 -1.39 -3.71 -22.93
CA ARG A 126 -0.67 -2.47 -23.26
C ARG A 126 -1.56 -1.39 -23.87
N ILE A 127 -2.81 -1.30 -23.40
CA ILE A 127 -3.75 -0.27 -23.85
C ILE A 127 -3.37 1.06 -23.19
N PRO A 128 -3.04 2.11 -23.96
CA PRO A 128 -2.62 3.39 -23.39
C PRO A 128 -3.75 4.05 -22.57
N LEU A 129 -3.37 4.98 -21.72
CA LEU A 129 -4.33 5.91 -21.10
C LEU A 129 -4.68 6.96 -22.16
N ILE A 130 -5.98 7.22 -22.37
CA ILE A 130 -6.48 8.18 -23.36
C ILE A 130 -7.13 9.33 -22.58
N GLY A 131 -6.83 10.57 -22.95
CA GLY A 131 -7.51 11.75 -22.39
C GLY A 131 -7.06 12.17 -21.00
N VAL A 132 -5.79 11.92 -20.63
CA VAL A 132 -5.18 12.60 -19.49
C VAL A 132 -4.91 14.04 -19.87
N ASP A 133 -5.81 14.93 -19.50
CA ASP A 133 -5.44 16.32 -19.28
C ASP A 133 -4.44 16.31 -18.11
N HIS A 134 -3.24 16.81 -18.33
CA HIS A 134 -2.21 16.99 -17.31
C HIS A 134 -2.58 18.15 -16.37
N GLY A 135 -3.87 18.26 -16.00
CA GLY A 135 -4.39 19.30 -15.15
C GLY A 135 -3.90 19.09 -13.73
N ASP A 136 -2.80 19.79 -13.43
CA ASP A 136 -2.38 20.43 -12.17
C ASP A 136 -2.34 19.60 -10.88
N GLU A 137 -2.74 18.34 -10.87
CA GLU A 137 -2.47 17.43 -9.77
C GLU A 137 -1.10 16.80 -10.02
N ASP A 138 -0.07 17.50 -9.54
CA ASP A 138 1.24 16.91 -9.32
C ASP A 138 1.02 15.58 -8.56
N PRO A 139 1.34 14.41 -9.14
CA PRO A 139 1.11 13.12 -8.51
C PRO A 139 1.88 12.96 -7.18
N TYR A 140 2.82 13.87 -6.93
CA TYR A 140 3.60 13.98 -5.70
C TYR A 140 3.04 14.98 -4.69
N ASN A 141 1.98 15.72 -5.04
CA ASN A 141 1.28 16.67 -4.17
C ASN A 141 0.00 16.02 -3.60
N VAL A 142 0.19 14.82 -3.06
CA VAL A 142 -0.66 14.30 -2.00
C VAL A 142 0.00 14.84 -0.74
N ASP A 143 -0.73 15.55 0.14
CA ASP A 143 -0.26 15.91 1.48
C ASP A 143 0.63 14.77 2.01
N ASP A 144 1.91 15.04 2.30
CA ASP A 144 2.87 13.99 2.68
C ASP A 144 2.25 13.19 3.83
N PRO A 145 1.76 11.95 3.61
CA PRO A 145 1.04 11.23 4.66
C PRO A 145 1.98 10.79 5.80
N ASP A 146 3.28 10.98 5.60
CA ASP A 146 4.33 10.78 6.57
C ASP A 146 4.69 12.08 7.33
N ASP A 147 4.05 13.22 7.05
CA ASP A 147 4.03 14.32 8.01
C ASP A 147 3.25 13.78 9.22
N PRO A 148 3.89 13.61 10.39
CA PRO A 148 3.21 13.04 11.54
C PRO A 148 2.02 13.92 11.86
N ASP A 149 0.80 13.43 11.62
CA ASP A 149 -0.42 14.09 12.08
C ASP A 149 -0.27 14.29 13.60
N PRO A 150 -0.09 15.53 14.08
CA PRO A 150 0.17 15.80 15.49
C PRO A 150 -0.99 15.36 16.38
N GLN A 151 -2.14 14.99 15.80
CA GLN A 151 -3.37 14.67 16.50
C GLN A 151 -3.58 13.17 16.75
N HIS A 152 -2.69 12.29 16.30
CA HIS A 152 -2.82 10.83 16.50
C HIS A 152 -2.15 10.31 17.79
N GLU A 153 -2.22 11.07 18.89
CA GLU A 153 -1.87 10.62 20.23
C GLU A 153 -2.92 9.62 20.75
N GLY A 154 -2.76 8.33 20.45
CA GLY A 154 -3.67 7.31 20.99
C GLY A 154 -3.55 5.91 20.41
N ILE A 155 -2.78 5.73 19.33
CA ILE A 155 -2.61 4.42 18.71
C ILE A 155 -1.79 3.50 19.63
N ARG A 156 -2.45 2.50 20.22
CA ARG A 156 -1.77 1.47 21.02
C ARG A 156 -0.98 0.53 20.11
N ASN A 157 0.34 0.70 20.11
CA ASN A 157 1.25 -0.24 19.48
C ASN A 157 1.33 -1.54 20.29
N VAL A 158 1.29 -2.68 19.61
CA VAL A 158 1.42 -3.98 20.26
C VAL A 158 2.91 -4.28 20.50
N PRO A 159 3.33 -4.74 21.70
CA PRO A 159 4.74 -5.05 21.97
C PRO A 159 5.38 -6.03 20.97
N ALA A 160 4.61 -7.03 20.51
CA ALA A 160 5.03 -7.97 19.47
C ALA A 160 5.32 -7.27 18.13
N GLY A 161 4.52 -6.27 17.75
CA GLY A 161 4.72 -5.45 16.56
C GLY A 161 6.00 -4.61 16.64
N GLN A 162 6.27 -4.00 17.81
CA GLN A 162 7.51 -3.26 18.06
C GLN A 162 8.74 -4.15 17.94
N ALA A 163 8.71 -5.34 18.57
CA ALA A 163 9.81 -6.30 18.50
C ALA A 163 10.06 -6.77 17.06
N LYS A 164 9.00 -7.04 16.29
CA LYS A 164 9.13 -7.43 14.88
C LYS A 164 9.70 -6.30 14.03
N ARG A 165 9.23 -5.06 14.20
CA ARG A 165 9.75 -3.91 13.44
C ARG A 165 11.23 -3.68 13.74
N GLN A 166 11.62 -3.71 15.01
CA GLN A 166 13.03 -3.57 15.40
C GLN A 166 13.90 -4.69 14.82
N ARG A 167 13.41 -5.94 14.79
CA ARG A 167 14.11 -7.04 14.12
C ARG A 167 14.30 -6.79 12.62
N ILE A 168 13.24 -6.34 11.93
CA ILE A 168 13.32 -6.01 10.49
C ILE A 168 14.36 -4.92 10.24
N VAL A 169 14.39 -3.88 11.06
CA VAL A 169 15.40 -2.81 10.97
C VAL A 169 16.80 -3.41 11.11
N GLN A 170 17.06 -4.16 12.18
CA GLN A 170 18.39 -4.73 12.44
C GLN A 170 18.87 -5.73 11.38
N GLU A 171 17.97 -6.49 10.78
CA GLU A 171 18.31 -7.54 9.80
C GLU A 171 18.45 -7.01 8.37
N HIS A 172 17.80 -5.89 8.03
CA HIS A 172 17.66 -5.45 6.64
C HIS A 172 18.02 -3.98 6.35
N PHE A 173 18.26 -3.14 7.37
CA PHE A 173 18.46 -1.68 7.21
C PHE A 173 19.61 -1.11 8.06
#